data_AF-A0A0B2QDW4-F1
#
_entry.id   AF-A0A0B2QDW4-F1
#
_cell.length_a   1.000
_cell.length_b   1.000
_cell.length_c   1.000
_cell.angle_alpha   90.00
_cell.angle_beta   90.00
_cell.angle_gamma   90.00
#
_symmetry.space_group_name_H-M   'P 1'
#
loop_
_entity.id
_entity.type
_entity.pdbx_description
1 polymer ?
#
loop_
_entity_poly.entity_id
_entity_poly.type
_entity_poly.pdbx_seq_one_letter_code
_entity_poly.pdbx_strand_id
1 'polypeptide(L)'
;LSPVHSLFINCGGPETKFEGNEYEADLSPYGISNYVPGNSGKWAYSSTGVYLGNAKADYIATNQLSLDINGPDYYHTARIAPLYLNYYGLCMLNGNYKVKLHFAEIAFSDDQSYCNLGKRVFDVSIQGFKYLKDFNIAKEAGGVGKGITREFNVNVTESTLEIHLSWAGKGTNAIPIIGVYGPLISAITVT
;
A
#
# COMPACT_ATOMS: atom_id res chain seq x y z
N LEU A 1 -7.23 25.95 -0.23
CA LEU A 1 -6.44 24.82 0.31
C LEU A 1 -5.04 25.34 0.58
N SER A 2 -4.51 25.16 1.80
CA SER A 2 -3.14 25.56 2.12
C SER A 2 -2.15 24.56 1.52
N PRO A 3 -0.96 25.01 1.06
CA PRO A 3 0.02 24.12 0.44
C PRO A 3 0.45 22.99 1.37
N VAL A 4 0.56 21.78 0.81
CA VAL A 4 0.91 20.58 1.56
C VAL A 4 2.43 20.41 1.60
N HIS A 5 2.98 20.32 2.82
CA HIS A 5 4.41 20.11 3.07
C HIS A 5 4.71 18.68 3.53
N SER A 6 3.70 17.97 4.02
CA SER A 6 3.84 16.60 4.48
C SER A 6 2.51 15.85 4.37
N LEU A 7 2.60 14.53 4.21
CA LEU A 7 1.45 13.63 4.13
C LEU A 7 1.76 12.38 4.96
N PHE A 8 0.77 11.93 5.72
CA PHE A 8 0.83 10.71 6.51
C PHE A 8 -0.49 9.99 6.29
N ILE A 9 -0.45 8.80 5.70
CA ILE A 9 -1.64 8.07 5.27
C ILE A 9 -1.54 6.64 5.84
N ASN A 10 -2.55 6.21 6.59
CA ASN A 10 -2.70 4.82 7.03
C ASN A 10 -3.56 4.06 6.00
N CYS A 11 -2.90 3.39 5.06
CA CYS A 11 -3.52 2.79 3.89
C CYS A 11 -4.40 1.59 4.28
N GLY A 12 -5.69 1.64 3.96
CA GLY A 12 -6.65 0.61 4.36
C GLY A 12 -6.98 0.60 5.87
N GLY A 13 -6.54 1.59 6.65
CA GLY A 13 -6.68 1.63 8.10
C GLY A 13 -7.35 2.89 8.64
N PRO A 14 -7.75 2.89 9.92
CA PRO A 14 -8.28 4.07 10.61
C PRO A 14 -7.16 5.09 10.89
N GLU A 15 -7.53 6.25 11.41
CA GLU A 15 -6.54 7.23 11.88
C GLU A 15 -5.65 6.61 12.96
N THR A 16 -4.35 6.87 12.90
CA THR A 16 -3.38 6.40 13.91
C THR A 16 -2.27 7.43 14.13
N LYS A 17 -1.48 7.25 15.19
CA LYS A 17 -0.36 8.12 15.52
C LYS A 17 0.92 7.32 15.67
N PHE A 18 1.99 7.81 15.06
CA PHE A 18 3.32 7.22 15.20
C PHE A 18 4.39 8.30 15.16
N GLU A 19 5.33 8.25 16.11
CA GLU A 19 6.43 9.23 16.25
C GLU A 19 5.99 10.70 16.21
N GLY A 20 4.83 11.00 16.81
CA GLY A 20 4.28 12.36 16.86
C GLY A 20 3.58 12.82 15.58
N ASN A 21 3.46 11.98 14.56
CA ASN A 21 2.73 12.27 13.33
C ASN A 21 1.34 11.61 13.34
N GLU A 22 0.33 12.33 12.86
CA GLU A 22 -1.04 11.85 12.71
C GLU A 22 -1.23 11.33 11.28
N TYR A 23 -1.49 10.02 11.17
CA TYR A 23 -1.75 9.36 9.89
C TYR A 23 -3.25 9.40 9.61
N GLU A 24 -3.61 10.01 8.49
CA GLU A 24 -5.00 10.10 8.04
C GLU A 24 -5.54 8.73 7.63
N ALA A 25 -6.81 8.49 7.93
CA ALA A 25 -7.51 7.24 7.66
C ALA A 25 -7.77 7.02 6.15
N ASP A 26 -7.56 5.80 5.67
CA ASP A 26 -8.00 5.32 4.35
C ASP A 26 -8.97 4.14 4.54
N LEU A 27 -10.25 4.48 4.74
CA LEU A 27 -11.29 3.51 5.12
C LEU A 27 -12.24 3.15 3.98
N SER A 28 -11.96 3.58 2.75
CA SER A 28 -12.91 3.39 1.66
C SER A 28 -13.12 1.90 1.36
N PRO A 29 -14.37 1.39 1.41
CA PRO A 29 -14.67 -0.01 1.15
C PRO A 29 -14.65 -0.34 -0.34
N TYR A 30 -14.61 0.68 -1.21
CA TYR A 30 -14.72 0.51 -2.66
C TYR A 30 -13.36 0.24 -3.29
N GLY A 31 -13.21 -0.85 -4.05
CA GLY A 31 -11.96 -1.13 -4.76
C GLY A 31 -12.08 -1.54 -6.22
N ILE A 32 -13.30 -1.67 -6.74
CA ILE A 32 -13.50 -1.87 -8.19
C ILE A 32 -13.41 -0.52 -8.89
N SER A 33 -12.26 -0.19 -9.48
CA SER A 33 -12.07 0.98 -10.36
C SER A 33 -12.59 2.29 -9.77
N ASN A 34 -11.93 2.79 -8.72
CA ASN A 34 -12.36 4.00 -8.02
C ASN A 34 -11.25 5.04 -7.95
N TYR A 35 -11.65 6.30 -7.80
CA TYR A 35 -10.84 7.39 -7.30
C TYR A 35 -11.49 7.92 -6.02
N VAL A 36 -10.76 7.94 -4.92
CA VAL A 36 -11.30 8.30 -3.60
C VAL A 36 -10.40 9.35 -2.96
N PRO A 37 -10.89 10.59 -2.78
CA PRO A 37 -10.16 11.61 -2.03
C PRO A 37 -10.15 11.28 -0.53
N GLY A 38 -9.04 11.58 0.13
CA GLY A 38 -8.97 11.61 1.59
C GLY A 38 -9.84 12.72 2.17
N ASN A 39 -10.20 12.60 3.45
CA ASN A 39 -11.06 13.56 4.14
C ASN A 39 -10.49 14.98 4.15
N SER A 40 -9.17 15.11 4.25
CA SER A 40 -8.49 16.41 4.21
C SER A 40 -8.46 17.06 2.82
N GLY A 41 -8.75 16.29 1.77
CA GLY A 41 -8.58 16.69 0.36
C GLY A 41 -7.11 16.87 -0.07
N LYS A 42 -6.15 16.51 0.80
CA LYS A 42 -4.71 16.65 0.53
C LYS A 42 -4.10 15.44 -0.19
N TRP A 43 -4.83 14.34 -0.25
CA TRP A 43 -4.42 13.14 -0.96
C TRP A 43 -5.63 12.42 -1.52
N ALA A 44 -5.38 11.47 -2.41
CA ALA A 44 -6.38 10.55 -2.91
C ALA A 44 -5.72 9.20 -3.23
N TYR A 45 -6.51 8.16 -3.37
CA TYR A 45 -6.05 6.92 -3.99
C TYR A 45 -6.93 6.54 -5.17
N SER A 46 -6.36 5.78 -6.10
CA SER A 46 -7.13 5.08 -7.12
C SER A 46 -6.72 3.61 -7.18
N SER A 47 -7.67 2.75 -7.54
CA SER A 47 -7.43 1.31 -7.68
C SER A 47 -8.17 0.77 -8.89
N THR A 48 -7.66 -0.31 -9.49
CA THR A 48 -8.28 -0.92 -10.68
C THR A 48 -8.24 -2.45 -10.65
N GLY A 49 -9.15 -3.02 -11.43
CA GLY A 49 -9.31 -4.45 -11.63
C GLY A 49 -10.32 -5.08 -10.68
N VAL A 50 -10.56 -6.37 -10.89
CA VAL A 50 -11.43 -7.22 -10.07
C VAL A 50 -10.65 -8.50 -9.80
N TYR A 51 -10.75 -9.02 -8.58
CA TYR A 51 -10.18 -10.32 -8.25
C TYR A 51 -10.95 -11.44 -8.96
N LEU A 52 -10.29 -12.13 -9.89
CA LEU A 52 -10.91 -13.22 -10.65
C LEU A 52 -11.34 -14.35 -9.70
N GLY A 53 -12.59 -14.81 -9.84
CA GLY A 53 -13.15 -15.86 -9.00
C GLY A 53 -13.61 -15.41 -7.61
N ASN A 54 -13.49 -14.13 -7.27
CA ASN A 54 -13.96 -13.59 -5.99
C ASN A 54 -14.61 -12.20 -6.15
N ALA A 55 -15.89 -12.19 -6.50
CA ALA A 55 -16.66 -10.96 -6.70
C ALA A 55 -16.94 -10.18 -5.38
N LYS A 56 -16.72 -10.80 -4.22
CA LYS A 56 -16.90 -10.21 -2.88
C LYS A 56 -15.57 -9.96 -2.18
N ALA A 57 -14.46 -9.95 -2.93
CA ALA A 57 -13.14 -9.74 -2.36
C ALA A 57 -13.04 -8.37 -1.68
N ASP A 58 -12.39 -8.36 -0.52
CA ASP A 58 -12.04 -7.14 0.18
C ASP A 58 -10.84 -6.46 -0.50
N TYR A 59 -10.80 -5.13 -0.38
CA TYR A 59 -9.67 -4.30 -0.86
C TYR A 59 -8.84 -3.72 0.30
N ILE A 60 -9.14 -4.20 1.51
CA ILE A 60 -8.36 -4.00 2.73
C ILE A 60 -7.85 -5.37 3.15
N ALA A 61 -6.53 -5.50 3.28
CA ALA A 61 -5.94 -6.63 3.98
C ALA A 61 -5.93 -6.35 5.47
N THR A 62 -6.37 -7.35 6.24
CA THR A 62 -6.26 -7.39 7.70
C THR A 62 -5.55 -8.68 8.10
N ASN A 63 -5.00 -8.71 9.32
CA ASN A 63 -4.32 -9.89 9.84
C ASN A 63 -5.32 -11.02 10.20
N GLN A 64 -5.86 -11.71 9.20
CA GLN A 64 -6.80 -12.82 9.38
C GLN A 64 -6.13 -14.12 9.87
N LEU A 65 -4.82 -14.24 9.68
CA LEU A 65 -4.05 -15.44 9.99
C LEU A 65 -3.38 -15.38 11.37
N SER A 66 -3.73 -14.38 12.20
CA SER A 66 -3.18 -14.19 13.54
C SER A 66 -1.65 -14.16 13.57
N LEU A 67 -1.04 -13.56 12.54
CA LEU A 67 0.40 -13.36 12.45
C LEU A 67 0.88 -12.45 13.58
N ASP A 68 2.12 -12.67 14.02
CA ASP A 68 2.79 -11.75 14.93
C ASP A 68 3.28 -10.51 14.15
N ILE A 69 2.47 -9.46 14.16
CA ILE A 69 2.75 -8.21 13.44
C ILE A 69 3.69 -7.35 14.27
N ASN A 70 4.89 -7.11 13.75
CA ASN A 70 5.88 -6.27 14.40
C ASN A 70 5.88 -4.85 13.82
N GLY A 71 5.90 -3.85 14.70
CA GLY A 71 6.05 -2.43 14.34
C GLY A 71 4.81 -1.60 14.68
N PRO A 72 4.65 -0.43 14.05
CA PRO A 72 3.56 0.50 14.36
C PRO A 72 2.19 -0.02 13.93
N ASP A 73 1.14 0.55 14.52
CA ASP A 73 -0.26 0.17 14.30
C ASP A 73 -0.67 0.12 12.81
N TYR A 74 -0.10 0.99 11.98
CA TYR A 74 -0.40 1.00 10.54
C TYR A 74 0.02 -0.27 9.80
N TYR A 75 0.86 -1.16 10.38
CA TYR A 75 1.17 -2.46 9.77
C TYR A 75 0.08 -3.52 9.95
N HIS A 76 -0.93 -3.28 10.80
CA HIS A 76 -2.03 -4.23 11.01
C HIS A 76 -3.08 -4.19 9.90
N THR A 77 -3.05 -3.15 9.06
CA THR A 77 -3.92 -2.98 7.90
C THR A 77 -3.10 -2.65 6.66
N ALA A 78 -3.64 -2.96 5.49
CA ALA A 78 -3.07 -2.50 4.24
C ALA A 78 -4.13 -2.33 3.17
N ARG A 79 -3.92 -1.38 2.27
CA ARG A 79 -4.69 -1.28 1.02
C ARG A 79 -4.13 -2.29 0.02
N ILE A 80 -5.03 -3.00 -0.66
CA ILE A 80 -4.69 -3.92 -1.75
C ILE A 80 -5.51 -3.64 -2.99
N ALA A 81 -4.97 -3.99 -4.16
CA ALA A 81 -5.70 -3.98 -5.43
C ALA A 81 -5.20 -5.11 -6.33
N PRO A 82 -6.03 -5.64 -7.25
CA PRO A 82 -5.62 -6.73 -8.12
C PRO A 82 -4.63 -6.32 -9.22
N LEU A 83 -4.74 -5.12 -9.78
CA LEU A 83 -3.91 -4.68 -10.93
C LEU A 83 -3.05 -3.47 -10.59
N TYR A 84 -3.69 -2.32 -10.39
CA TYR A 84 -3.01 -1.05 -10.11
C TYR A 84 -3.58 -0.43 -8.84
N LEU A 85 -2.68 0.10 -8.03
CA LEU A 85 -3.00 0.89 -6.84
C LEU A 85 -2.14 2.16 -6.89
N ASN A 86 -2.80 3.31 -6.92
CA ASN A 86 -2.13 4.60 -6.98
C ASN A 86 -2.48 5.42 -5.75
N TYR A 87 -1.52 6.18 -5.25
CA TYR A 87 -1.73 7.25 -4.27
C TYR A 87 -1.22 8.55 -4.84
N TYR A 88 -1.95 9.61 -4.52
CA TYR A 88 -1.68 10.97 -4.98
C TYR A 88 -1.55 11.89 -3.78
N GLY A 89 -0.47 12.65 -3.70
CA GLY A 89 -0.40 13.85 -2.86
C GLY A 89 -0.86 15.05 -3.67
N LEU A 90 -1.86 15.79 -3.19
CA LEU A 90 -2.54 16.87 -3.91
C LEU A 90 -2.16 18.23 -3.35
N CYS A 91 -2.07 19.25 -4.21
CA CYS A 91 -1.71 20.62 -3.83
C CYS A 91 -0.40 20.69 -3.02
N MET A 92 0.56 19.84 -3.37
CA MET A 92 1.89 19.83 -2.79
C MET A 92 2.69 21.02 -3.30
N LEU A 93 3.58 21.57 -2.47
CA LEU A 93 4.56 22.52 -2.98
C LEU A 93 5.52 21.82 -3.94
N ASN A 94 6.05 22.57 -4.90
CA ASN A 94 7.11 22.03 -5.73
C ASN A 94 8.41 21.97 -4.93
N GLY A 95 9.10 20.83 -4.97
CA GLY A 95 10.30 20.63 -4.18
C GLY A 95 10.68 19.17 -4.02
N ASN A 96 11.78 18.96 -3.29
CA ASN A 96 12.26 17.63 -2.95
C ASN A 96 11.61 17.14 -1.66
N TYR A 97 11.05 15.95 -1.72
CA TYR A 97 10.42 15.26 -0.62
C TYR A 97 11.11 13.93 -0.34
N LYS A 98 11.11 13.56 0.93
CA LYS A 98 11.42 12.21 1.38
C LYS A 98 10.13 11.42 1.44
N VAL A 99 9.98 10.48 0.52
CA VAL A 99 8.83 9.57 0.44
C VAL A 99 9.22 8.24 1.07
N LYS A 100 8.56 7.87 2.16
CA LYS A 100 8.67 6.54 2.78
C LYS A 100 7.41 5.75 2.51
N LEU A 101 7.59 4.56 1.93
CA LEU A 101 6.53 3.59 1.71
C LEU A 101 6.70 2.46 2.71
N HIS A 102 5.64 2.17 3.46
CA HIS A 102 5.63 1.18 4.52
C HIS A 102 4.83 -0.04 4.08
N PHE A 103 5.40 -1.22 4.26
CA PHE A 103 4.83 -2.49 3.84
C PHE A 103 4.91 -3.52 4.96
N ALA A 104 3.87 -4.32 5.13
CA ALA A 104 3.92 -5.58 5.88
C ALA A 104 3.10 -6.62 5.11
N GLU A 105 3.67 -7.81 4.89
CA GLU A 105 2.89 -8.89 4.29
C GLU A 105 2.04 -9.55 5.36
N ILE A 106 0.73 -9.26 5.34
CA ILE A 106 -0.23 -9.67 6.37
C ILE A 106 -1.36 -10.55 5.82
N ALA A 107 -1.38 -10.79 4.51
CA ALA A 107 -2.42 -11.56 3.84
C ALA A 107 -2.00 -13.01 3.55
N PHE A 108 -0.71 -13.33 3.69
CA PHE A 108 -0.13 -14.65 3.51
C PHE A 108 0.51 -15.13 4.82
N SER A 109 0.55 -16.45 5.05
CA SER A 109 1.29 -17.06 6.16
C SER A 109 2.62 -17.67 5.71
N ASP A 110 3.49 -17.93 6.70
CA ASP A 110 4.75 -18.68 6.60
C ASP A 110 4.66 -20.08 7.29
N ASP A 111 3.45 -20.58 7.61
CA ASP A 111 3.22 -21.90 8.21
C ASP A 111 3.25 -23.09 7.23
N GLN A 112 3.42 -24.34 7.68
CA GLN A 112 3.50 -25.51 6.77
C GLN A 112 2.20 -25.84 5.99
N SER A 113 1.22 -24.95 6.00
CA SER A 113 -0.03 -25.08 5.25
C SER A 113 0.16 -24.70 3.77
N TYR A 114 -0.88 -24.97 2.97
CA TYR A 114 -0.95 -24.58 1.55
C TYR A 114 -0.73 -23.06 1.34
N CYS A 115 -0.93 -22.25 2.38
CA CYS A 115 -0.84 -20.80 2.33
C CYS A 115 0.58 -20.26 2.06
N ASN A 116 1.63 -21.02 2.38
CA ASN A 116 3.03 -20.64 2.15
C ASN A 116 3.47 -20.55 0.69
N LEU A 117 2.67 -21.07 -0.23
CA LEU A 117 3.00 -21.00 -1.67
C LEU A 117 2.65 -19.64 -2.27
N GLY A 118 1.90 -18.82 -1.54
CA GLY A 118 1.53 -17.48 -1.95
C GLY A 118 2.73 -16.53 -2.00
N LYS A 119 2.99 -15.92 -3.15
CA LYS A 119 4.01 -14.88 -3.30
C LYS A 119 3.35 -13.63 -3.84
N ARG A 120 3.44 -12.54 -3.07
CA ARG A 120 3.11 -11.20 -3.56
C ARG A 120 4.34 -10.58 -4.22
N VAL A 121 4.19 -10.19 -5.47
CA VAL A 121 5.25 -9.57 -6.26
C VAL A 121 4.65 -8.44 -7.09
N PHE A 122 5.15 -7.21 -6.95
CA PHE A 122 4.67 -6.05 -7.71
C PHE A 122 5.79 -5.04 -7.94
N ASP A 123 5.57 -4.10 -8.85
CA ASP A 123 6.48 -2.98 -9.11
C ASP A 123 5.98 -1.73 -8.40
N VAL A 124 6.90 -0.83 -8.01
CA VAL A 124 6.61 0.49 -7.45
C VAL A 124 7.33 1.57 -8.25
N SER A 125 6.55 2.55 -8.70
CA SER A 125 7.03 3.73 -9.39
C SER A 125 6.58 4.99 -8.65
N ILE A 126 7.41 6.04 -8.65
CA ILE A 126 7.08 7.34 -8.08
C ILE A 126 7.45 8.41 -9.11
N GLN A 127 6.55 9.36 -9.38
CA GLN A 127 6.72 10.34 -10.47
C GLN A 127 7.07 9.70 -11.83
N GLY A 128 6.50 8.54 -12.14
CA GLY A 128 6.79 7.79 -13.37
C GLY A 128 8.12 7.02 -13.38
N PHE A 129 9.00 7.20 -12.40
CA PHE A 129 10.25 6.44 -12.29
C PHE A 129 10.06 5.16 -11.49
N LYS A 130 10.48 4.02 -12.03
CA LYS A 130 10.40 2.72 -11.35
C LYS A 130 11.52 2.59 -10.32
N TYR A 131 11.17 2.57 -9.04
CA TYR A 131 12.11 2.46 -7.92
C TYR A 131 12.25 1.02 -7.41
N LEU A 132 11.15 0.26 -7.41
CA LEU A 132 11.17 -1.15 -7.02
C LEU A 132 10.60 -1.98 -8.17
N LYS A 133 11.33 -3.03 -8.55
CA LYS A 133 10.91 -4.00 -9.57
C LYS A 133 10.84 -5.38 -8.94
N ASP A 134 9.79 -6.13 -9.25
CA ASP A 134 9.56 -7.48 -8.74
C ASP A 134 9.66 -7.54 -7.20
N PHE A 135 9.14 -6.52 -6.54
CA PHE A 135 9.23 -6.33 -5.10
C PHE A 135 8.36 -7.37 -4.37
N ASN A 136 9.00 -8.15 -3.50
CA ASN A 136 8.35 -9.15 -2.66
C ASN A 136 8.55 -8.76 -1.20
N ILE A 137 7.47 -8.31 -0.54
CA ILE A 137 7.51 -7.77 0.81
C ILE A 137 8.07 -8.79 1.80
N ALA A 138 7.51 -10.00 1.84
CA ALA A 138 7.93 -11.04 2.79
C ALA A 138 9.41 -11.41 2.61
N LYS A 139 9.88 -11.54 1.37
CA LYS A 139 11.30 -11.83 1.10
C LYS A 139 12.21 -10.71 1.62
N GLU A 140 11.84 -9.47 1.37
CA GLU A 140 12.65 -8.29 1.71
C GLU A 140 12.60 -7.96 3.20
N ALA A 141 11.48 -8.23 3.88
CA ALA A 141 11.28 -8.06 5.31
C ALA A 141 11.80 -9.25 6.14
N GLY A 142 12.16 -10.36 5.49
CA GLY A 142 12.63 -11.59 6.14
C GLY A 142 11.52 -12.42 6.79
N GLY A 143 10.32 -12.37 6.24
CA GLY A 143 9.14 -13.15 6.64
C GLY A 143 7.84 -12.35 6.55
N VAL A 144 6.71 -13.04 6.65
CA VAL A 144 5.38 -12.41 6.81
C VAL A 144 5.23 -11.76 8.20
N GLY A 145 4.30 -10.82 8.34
CA GLY A 145 4.05 -10.08 9.58
C GLY A 145 5.16 -9.08 9.98
N LYS A 146 6.24 -9.00 9.21
CA LYS A 146 7.35 -8.07 9.47
C LYS A 146 7.20 -6.81 8.65
N GLY A 147 7.20 -5.67 9.33
CA GLY A 147 7.21 -4.35 8.69
C GLY A 147 8.53 -4.04 8.00
N ILE A 148 8.46 -3.39 6.84
CA ILE A 148 9.61 -2.86 6.11
C ILE A 148 9.29 -1.50 5.48
N THR A 149 10.24 -0.58 5.61
CA THR A 149 10.17 0.76 5.02
C THR A 149 11.13 0.88 3.84
N ARG A 150 10.66 1.49 2.75
CA ARG A 150 11.49 1.90 1.61
C ARG A 150 11.42 3.41 1.46
N GLU A 151 12.58 4.05 1.45
CA GLU A 151 12.71 5.50 1.44
C GLU A 151 13.30 5.98 0.11
N PHE A 152 12.71 7.04 -0.46
CA PHE A 152 13.10 7.63 -1.73
C PHE A 152 13.12 9.15 -1.64
N ASN A 153 14.10 9.78 -2.26
CA ASN A 153 14.08 11.24 -2.49
C ASN A 153 13.42 11.49 -3.85
N VAL A 154 12.35 12.30 -3.84
CA VAL A 154 11.47 12.50 -4.99
C VAL A 154 11.26 14.00 -5.18
N ASN A 155 11.42 14.47 -6.42
CA ASN A 155 11.13 15.85 -6.78
C ASN A 155 9.70 15.98 -7.32
N VAL A 156 8.91 16.86 -6.73
CA VAL A 156 7.54 17.17 -7.16
C VAL A 156 7.56 18.49 -7.94
N THR A 157 7.11 18.46 -9.19
CA THR A 157 7.20 19.60 -10.12
C THR A 157 5.84 20.14 -10.57
N GLU A 158 4.77 19.38 -10.39
CA GLU A 158 3.42 19.70 -10.89
C GLU A 158 2.40 19.72 -9.75
N SER A 159 2.85 20.11 -8.55
CA SER A 159 2.04 20.18 -7.32
C SER A 159 1.29 18.88 -6.96
N THR A 160 1.70 17.77 -7.56
CA THR A 160 1.10 16.45 -7.40
C THR A 160 2.22 15.43 -7.22
N LEU A 161 2.19 14.69 -6.11
CA LEU A 161 3.01 13.51 -5.92
C LEU A 161 2.27 12.29 -6.45
N GLU A 162 2.86 11.50 -7.34
CA GLU A 162 2.25 10.26 -7.84
C GLU A 162 3.06 9.04 -7.41
N ILE A 163 2.40 8.10 -6.72
CA ILE A 163 2.95 6.80 -6.33
C ILE A 163 2.09 5.73 -7.01
N HIS A 164 2.70 4.91 -7.85
CA HIS A 164 2.03 3.86 -8.61
C HIS A 164 2.59 2.48 -8.23
N LEU A 165 1.74 1.62 -7.70
CA LEU A 165 2.04 0.21 -7.44
C LEU A 165 1.29 -0.63 -8.46
N SER A 166 2.02 -1.53 -9.14
CA SER A 166 1.47 -2.27 -10.29
C SER A 166 1.81 -3.74 -10.25
N TRP A 167 0.82 -4.56 -10.56
CA TRP A 167 0.96 -6.00 -10.67
C TRP A 167 1.00 -6.43 -12.13
N ALA A 168 2.14 -6.96 -12.55
CA ALA A 168 2.40 -7.38 -13.92
C ALA A 168 2.18 -8.89 -14.14
N GLY A 169 1.24 -9.50 -13.42
CA GLY A 169 0.95 -10.94 -13.57
C GLY A 169 1.90 -11.88 -12.81
N LYS A 170 2.77 -11.36 -11.94
CA LYS A 170 3.81 -12.13 -11.23
C LYS A 170 3.40 -12.47 -9.80
N GLY A 171 3.76 -13.66 -9.34
CA GLY A 171 3.35 -14.14 -8.01
C GLY A 171 2.12 -15.04 -8.10
N THR A 172 1.43 -15.20 -6.98
CA THR A 172 0.38 -16.22 -6.84
C THR A 172 -1.01 -15.61 -6.85
N ASN A 173 -1.94 -16.16 -7.65
CA ASN A 173 -3.28 -15.58 -7.85
C ASN A 173 -4.43 -16.37 -7.22
N ALA A 174 -4.16 -17.62 -6.83
CA ALA A 174 -5.19 -18.58 -6.41
C ALA A 174 -4.87 -19.29 -5.07
N ILE A 175 -3.81 -18.89 -4.38
CA ILE A 175 -3.33 -19.46 -3.12
C ILE A 175 -2.94 -18.29 -2.22
N PRO A 176 -3.29 -18.26 -0.91
CA PRO A 176 -4.08 -19.20 -0.12
C PRO A 176 -5.58 -19.13 -0.40
N ILE A 177 -6.04 -17.93 -0.77
CA ILE A 177 -7.42 -17.60 -1.08
C ILE A 177 -7.42 -17.10 -2.52
N ILE A 178 -8.43 -17.52 -3.30
CA ILE A 178 -8.64 -16.94 -4.63
C ILE A 178 -8.92 -15.45 -4.48
N GLY A 179 -8.10 -14.62 -5.14
CA GLY A 179 -8.33 -13.18 -5.18
C GLY A 179 -7.63 -12.37 -4.08
N VAL A 180 -6.40 -12.73 -3.70
CA VAL A 180 -5.57 -11.94 -2.77
C VAL A 180 -4.17 -11.69 -3.38
N TYR A 181 -4.13 -11.29 -4.65
CA TYR A 181 -2.90 -10.94 -5.39
C TYR A 181 -2.74 -9.42 -5.56
N GLY A 182 -1.68 -8.99 -6.26
CA GLY A 182 -1.48 -7.59 -6.61
C GLY A 182 -0.68 -6.74 -5.59
N PRO A 183 -0.61 -5.42 -5.76
CA PRO A 183 0.08 -4.53 -4.81
C PRO A 183 -0.57 -4.51 -3.43
N LEU A 184 0.26 -4.28 -2.42
CA LEU A 184 -0.13 -4.06 -1.02
C LEU A 184 0.70 -2.90 -0.46
N ILE A 185 0.09 -2.00 0.30
CA ILE A 185 0.78 -0.94 1.04
C ILE A 185 0.07 -0.64 2.36
N SER A 186 0.85 -0.50 3.44
CA SER A 186 0.35 -0.29 4.81
C SER A 186 0.27 1.19 5.18
N ALA A 187 1.29 1.97 4.82
CA ALA A 187 1.27 3.41 5.05
C ALA A 187 2.17 4.18 4.09
N ILE A 188 1.92 5.48 3.99
CA ILE A 188 2.74 6.43 3.24
C ILE A 188 3.14 7.58 4.17
N THR A 189 4.41 7.97 4.11
CA THR A 189 4.93 9.17 4.77
C THR A 189 5.65 10.03 3.75
N VAL A 190 5.34 11.32 3.73
CA VAL A 190 5.96 12.33 2.86
C VAL A 190 6.35 13.50 3.75
N THR A 191 7.63 13.89 3.69
CA THR A 191 8.20 15.00 4.47
C THR A 191 9.21 15.79 3.67
#